data_AF-A0A9W7LBF1-F1
#
_entry.id   AF-A0A9W7LBF1-F1
#
_cell.length_a   1.000
_cell.length_b   1.000
_cell.length_c   1.000
_cell.angle_alpha   90.00
_cell.angle_beta   90.00
_cell.angle_gamma   90.00
#
_symmetry.space_group_name_H-M   'P 1'
#
loop_
_entity.id
_entity.type
_entity.pdbx_description
1 polymer ?
#
loop_
_entity_poly.entity_id
_entity_poly.type
_entity_poly.pdbx_seq_one_letter_code
_entity_poly.pdbx_strand_id
1 'polypeptide(L)'
;MAALASLSGLALKLASTTSADTFDLANTPASAISDSVEKGFAAEFDAVLRITLVVGGGKLCRGKYDQDAFKAVRSALQSCGYLQDTEGGNEMEGGAFKSHHDTGKNLKTVVSSPSNLVAVASLPTFRLMVASKAPTWSEKKAMIAAIEEVEEEVGKVEAKVLKGETVGGGEEKLYSSVESLEEKKDELKKMMASHVEEGTLTRREKEVLLGQVESKIGTAEENLKGADGKKKDKIEEVMKKLKARKELIEGAKINWSPPLKAQPQIDKLRKELIPLMKIEEKAKGRLMNLKETEAMGQMEEIRKHIDALEEGSSGWFESVEEWTDRVMKGRKVWEDIISKRKAKKESGGGGGGGGKYVAKQTTGTSWVTPGRGGGAKGRKVVGGVRGGGAAGGGAAKKKGSLFQQMMEDSSDEDSD
;
A
#
# COMPACT_ATOMS: atom_id res chain seq x y z
N MET A 1 22.34 -2.88 -1.41
CA MET A 1 22.96 -2.41 -0.14
C MET A 1 24.41 -1.94 -0.27
N ALA A 2 25.29 -2.54 -1.09
CA ALA A 2 26.70 -2.13 -1.20
C ALA A 2 26.93 -0.71 -1.79
N ALA A 3 25.99 -0.18 -2.58
CA ALA A 3 26.09 1.17 -3.17
C ALA A 3 25.89 2.33 -2.15
N LEU A 4 25.30 2.04 -0.97
CA LEU A 4 24.94 3.08 0.00
C LEU A 4 26.13 3.59 0.85
N ALA A 5 27.26 2.88 0.86
CA ALA A 5 28.38 3.16 1.76
C ALA A 5 29.23 4.41 1.40
N SER A 6 29.02 5.01 0.22
CA SER A 6 29.79 6.17 -0.28
C SER A 6 29.00 7.49 -0.32
N LEU A 7 27.75 7.49 0.16
CA LEU A 7 26.85 8.64 0.11
C LEU A 7 27.19 9.67 1.20
N SER A 8 27.21 10.95 0.82
CA SER A 8 27.24 12.06 1.78
C SER A 8 25.96 12.08 2.63
N GLY A 9 25.99 12.72 3.79
CA GLY A 9 24.90 12.64 4.79
C GLY A 9 23.52 13.07 4.28
N LEU A 10 23.42 14.02 3.35
CA LEU A 10 22.13 14.41 2.73
C LEU A 10 21.66 13.35 1.73
N ALA A 11 22.56 12.85 0.90
CA ALA A 11 22.25 11.85 -0.12
C ALA A 11 21.78 10.54 0.51
N LEU A 12 22.41 10.13 1.61
CA LEU A 12 22.01 8.94 2.37
C LEU A 12 20.63 9.11 3.00
N LYS A 13 20.34 10.30 3.56
CA LYS A 13 19.02 10.62 4.10
C LYS A 13 17.95 10.54 3.01
N LEU A 14 18.18 11.20 1.87
CA LEU A 14 17.28 11.14 0.71
C LEU A 14 17.04 9.69 0.28
N ALA A 15 18.09 8.92 0.02
CA ALA A 15 17.98 7.52 -0.43
C ALA A 15 17.31 6.58 0.60
N SER A 16 17.41 6.89 1.91
CA SER A 16 16.78 6.10 2.98
C SER A 16 15.35 6.54 3.33
N THR A 17 14.84 7.58 2.68
CA THR A 17 13.54 8.17 3.01
C THR A 17 12.42 7.21 2.61
N THR A 18 11.52 6.91 3.54
CA THR A 18 10.36 6.02 3.31
C THR A 18 9.01 6.75 3.43
N SER A 19 9.02 8.03 3.77
CA SER A 19 7.83 8.87 3.98
C SER A 19 8.00 10.26 3.35
N ALA A 20 6.91 11.03 3.27
CA ALA A 20 6.99 12.42 2.80
C ALA A 20 7.82 13.27 3.77
N ASP A 21 9.03 13.65 3.36
CA ASP A 21 9.98 14.39 4.20
C ASP A 21 10.39 15.72 3.57
N THR A 22 10.77 16.66 4.44
CA THR A 22 11.28 17.98 4.06
C THR A 22 12.77 18.08 4.41
N PHE A 23 13.60 18.36 3.40
CA PHE A 23 15.05 18.52 3.54
C PHE A 23 15.43 19.98 3.37
N ASP A 24 15.95 20.59 4.43
CA ASP A 24 16.48 21.95 4.40
C ASP A 24 17.91 21.96 3.85
N LEU A 25 18.14 22.70 2.77
CA LEU A 25 19.46 22.85 2.13
C LEU A 25 20.24 24.07 2.62
N ALA A 26 19.84 24.70 3.73
CA ALA A 26 20.57 25.82 4.32
C ALA A 26 22.06 25.48 4.56
N ASN A 27 22.93 26.45 4.29
CA ASN A 27 24.39 26.38 4.39
C ASN A 27 25.05 25.27 3.57
N THR A 28 24.34 24.68 2.61
CA THR A 28 24.91 23.68 1.69
C THR A 28 25.30 24.38 0.39
N PRO A 29 26.57 24.28 -0.06
CA PRO A 29 26.99 24.91 -1.31
C PRO A 29 26.34 24.23 -2.51
N ALA A 30 26.12 24.97 -3.59
CA ALA A 30 25.44 24.49 -4.79
C ALA A 30 26.03 23.18 -5.36
N SER A 31 27.36 23.02 -5.35
CA SER A 31 28.02 21.79 -5.82
C SER A 31 27.67 20.56 -4.99
N ALA A 32 27.64 20.68 -3.66
CA ALA A 32 27.28 19.58 -2.77
C ALA A 32 25.79 19.23 -2.85
N ILE A 33 24.94 20.22 -3.16
CA ILE A 33 23.51 20.00 -3.41
C ILE A 33 23.32 19.12 -4.65
N SER A 34 23.94 19.47 -5.77
CA SER A 34 23.83 18.70 -7.01
C SER A 34 24.26 17.25 -6.80
N ASP A 35 25.46 17.03 -6.24
CA ASP A 35 25.98 15.69 -5.95
C ASP A 35 25.06 14.89 -5.03
N SER A 36 24.49 15.54 -4.01
CA SER A 36 23.68 14.82 -3.01
C SER A 36 22.28 14.48 -3.52
N VAL A 37 21.70 15.36 -4.34
CA VAL A 37 20.41 15.11 -5.00
C VAL A 37 20.58 14.04 -6.08
N GLU A 38 21.61 14.14 -6.92
CA GLU A 38 21.87 13.12 -7.95
C GLU A 38 22.06 11.74 -7.34
N LYS A 39 22.93 11.63 -6.33
CA LYS A 39 23.17 10.34 -5.67
C LYS A 39 21.99 9.86 -4.82
N GLY A 40 21.22 10.77 -4.22
CA GLY A 40 20.06 10.44 -3.39
C GLY A 40 18.87 9.93 -4.22
N PHE A 41 18.64 10.54 -5.39
CA PHE A 41 17.58 10.17 -6.32
C PHE A 41 18.01 9.13 -7.37
N ALA A 42 19.30 8.79 -7.45
CA ALA A 42 19.77 7.63 -8.21
C ALA A 42 19.34 6.29 -7.58
N ALA A 43 18.94 6.28 -6.31
CA ALA A 43 18.36 5.12 -5.67
C ALA A 43 16.85 5.07 -5.98
N GLU A 44 16.35 3.90 -6.41
CA GLU A 44 14.92 3.66 -6.57
C GLU A 44 14.21 3.78 -5.22
N PHE A 45 13.08 4.48 -5.19
CA PHE A 45 12.25 4.60 -3.98
C PHE A 45 11.19 3.49 -3.96
N ASP A 46 11.08 2.79 -2.82
CA ASP A 46 10.08 1.72 -2.61
C ASP A 46 8.62 2.25 -2.50
N ALA A 47 8.42 3.56 -2.53
CA ALA A 47 7.12 4.20 -2.36
C ALA A 47 7.03 5.51 -3.16
N VAL A 48 5.79 5.95 -3.40
CA VAL A 48 5.48 7.29 -3.87
C VAL A 48 5.77 8.24 -2.73
N LEU A 49 6.85 8.99 -2.86
CA LEU A 49 7.28 9.95 -1.85
C LEU A 49 7.08 11.36 -2.38
N ARG A 50 6.49 12.20 -1.52
CA ARG A 50 6.53 13.65 -1.68
C ARG A 50 7.77 14.14 -0.95
N ILE A 51 8.84 14.41 -1.69
CA ILE A 51 10.09 14.94 -1.12
C ILE A 51 10.10 16.46 -1.33
N THR A 52 10.16 17.22 -0.24
CA THR A 52 10.25 18.67 -0.28
C THR A 52 11.68 19.11 -0.01
N LEU A 53 12.36 19.69 -0.99
CA LEU A 53 13.68 20.30 -0.86
C LEU A 53 13.51 21.82 -0.65
N VAL A 54 13.93 22.32 0.51
CA VAL A 54 13.92 23.77 0.80
C VAL A 54 15.18 24.38 0.19
N VAL A 55 15.01 25.16 -0.88
CA VAL A 55 16.14 25.70 -1.67
C VAL A 55 16.35 27.20 -1.47
N GLY A 56 15.53 27.85 -0.64
CA GLY A 56 15.64 29.26 -0.35
C GLY A 56 14.76 29.69 0.82
N GLY A 57 14.79 30.98 1.16
CA GLY A 57 13.90 31.54 2.18
C GLY A 57 13.47 32.95 1.83
N GLY A 58 12.45 33.46 2.54
CA GLY A 58 12.04 34.86 2.45
C GLY A 58 13.15 35.84 2.85
N LYS A 59 12.82 37.14 2.86
CA LYS A 59 13.80 38.24 3.05
C LYS A 59 14.77 38.05 4.23
N LEU A 60 14.30 37.49 5.34
CA LEU A 60 15.08 37.28 6.57
C LEU A 60 16.02 36.06 6.51
N CYS A 61 15.74 35.09 5.65
CA CYS A 61 16.47 33.82 5.60
C CYS A 61 17.26 33.64 4.30
N ARG A 62 17.20 34.59 3.36
CA ARG A 62 17.88 34.49 2.05
C ARG A 62 19.40 34.29 2.16
N GLY A 63 20.04 34.85 3.19
CA GLY A 63 21.48 34.71 3.42
C GLY A 63 21.93 33.31 3.88
N LYS A 64 21.00 32.43 4.28
CA LYS A 64 21.32 31.06 4.70
C LYS A 64 21.45 30.08 3.53
N TYR A 65 20.98 30.45 2.34
CA TYR A 65 20.96 29.57 1.18
C TYR A 65 21.90 30.11 0.12
N ASP A 66 22.54 29.20 -0.59
CA ASP A 66 23.32 29.54 -1.78
C ASP A 66 22.38 30.16 -2.84
N GLN A 67 22.82 31.22 -3.52
CA GLN A 67 22.02 31.87 -4.56
C GLN A 67 21.74 30.91 -5.73
N ASP A 68 22.63 29.95 -5.95
CA ASP A 68 22.54 28.95 -7.00
C ASP A 68 21.89 27.63 -6.53
N ALA A 69 21.51 27.50 -5.26
CA ALA A 69 20.88 26.28 -4.72
C ALA A 69 19.65 25.85 -5.53
N PHE A 70 18.81 26.82 -5.92
CA PHE A 70 17.64 26.56 -6.75
C PHE A 70 18.04 25.95 -8.11
N LYS A 71 19.06 26.52 -8.76
CA LYS A 71 19.53 26.07 -10.08
C LYS A 71 20.18 24.70 -9.98
N ALA A 72 20.97 24.46 -8.93
CA ALA A 72 21.61 23.19 -8.63
C ALA A 72 20.60 22.05 -8.46
N VAL A 73 19.56 22.23 -7.64
CA VAL A 73 18.49 21.22 -7.46
C VAL A 73 17.73 20.97 -8.76
N ARG A 74 17.41 22.04 -9.52
CA ARG A 74 16.71 21.89 -10.81
C ARG A 74 17.52 21.02 -11.77
N SER A 75 18.79 21.36 -11.92
CA SER A 75 19.70 20.67 -12.82
C SER A 75 19.87 19.21 -12.41
N ALA A 76 20.10 18.95 -11.12
CA ALA A 76 20.27 17.60 -10.59
C ALA A 76 19.03 16.72 -10.78
N LEU A 77 17.83 17.24 -10.52
CA LEU A 77 16.59 16.49 -10.73
C LEU A 77 16.34 16.20 -12.21
N GLN A 78 16.63 17.17 -13.10
CA GLN A 78 16.56 16.97 -14.54
C GLN A 78 17.59 15.94 -15.05
N SER A 79 18.80 15.92 -14.46
CA SER A 79 19.81 14.87 -14.70
C SER A 79 19.23 13.50 -14.36
N CYS A 80 18.55 13.39 -13.21
CA CYS A 80 17.87 12.17 -12.75
C CYS A 80 16.59 11.81 -13.51
N GLY A 81 16.18 12.61 -14.51
CA GLY A 81 15.00 12.30 -15.34
C GLY A 81 13.67 12.85 -14.83
N TYR A 82 13.67 13.66 -13.77
CA TYR A 82 12.46 14.34 -13.33
C TYR A 82 12.18 15.58 -14.19
N LEU A 83 10.92 15.75 -14.58
CA LEU A 83 10.44 16.88 -15.38
C LEU A 83 9.98 18.03 -14.50
N GLN A 84 10.17 19.28 -14.94
CA GLN A 84 9.60 20.39 -14.20
C GLN A 84 8.15 20.57 -14.62
N ASP A 85 7.24 20.43 -13.67
CA ASP A 85 5.85 20.83 -13.86
C ASP A 85 5.75 22.36 -13.78
N THR A 86 5.32 22.98 -14.89
CA THR A 86 5.08 24.41 -15.01
C THR A 86 3.61 24.80 -14.85
N GLU A 87 2.71 23.83 -14.74
CA GLU A 87 1.29 24.09 -14.65
C GLU A 87 0.88 24.58 -13.27
N GLY A 88 -0.18 25.38 -13.20
CA GLY A 88 -0.67 26.00 -11.97
C GLY A 88 -1.39 25.03 -11.01
N GLY A 89 -1.66 23.78 -11.43
CA GLY A 89 -2.45 22.79 -10.68
C GLY A 89 -1.77 22.25 -9.42
N ASN A 90 -2.54 21.94 -8.37
CA ASN A 90 -1.98 21.40 -7.12
C ASN A 90 -1.81 19.87 -7.16
N GLU A 91 -2.31 19.24 -8.23
CA GLU A 91 -2.13 17.84 -8.56
C GLU A 91 -0.79 17.69 -9.29
N MET A 92 0.09 16.85 -8.75
CA MET A 92 1.40 16.61 -9.34
C MET A 92 1.39 15.18 -9.84
N GLU A 93 1.39 15.02 -11.17
CA GLU A 93 1.91 13.82 -11.80
C GLU A 93 3.34 13.66 -11.33
N GLY A 94 3.87 12.45 -11.39
CA GLY A 94 5.17 12.23 -10.82
C GLY A 94 6.12 11.55 -11.77
N GLY A 95 7.39 11.59 -11.40
CA GLY A 95 8.42 11.88 -12.39
C GLY A 95 8.47 13.37 -12.70
N ALA A 96 7.67 14.20 -12.01
CA ALA A 96 7.70 15.65 -12.11
C ALA A 96 8.03 16.30 -10.76
N PHE A 97 8.67 17.46 -10.82
CA PHE A 97 8.89 18.32 -9.67
C PHE A 97 8.31 19.69 -9.94
N LYS A 98 7.65 20.24 -8.94
CA LYS A 98 7.12 21.61 -9.01
C LYS A 98 7.93 22.52 -8.10
N SER A 99 8.23 23.70 -8.62
CA SER A 99 8.72 24.80 -7.81
C SER A 99 7.52 25.52 -7.19
N HIS A 100 7.36 25.43 -5.88
CA HIS A 100 6.35 26.19 -5.16
C HIS A 100 7.00 27.39 -4.48
N HIS A 101 6.73 28.59 -5.00
CA HIS A 101 7.08 29.83 -4.32
C HIS A 101 6.09 30.09 -3.18
N ASP A 102 6.23 29.36 -2.08
CA ASP A 102 5.62 29.78 -0.81
C ASP A 102 6.39 31.02 -0.34
N THR A 103 5.70 32.15 -0.23
CA THR A 103 6.26 33.49 0.05
C THR A 103 7.04 33.57 1.37
N GLY A 104 6.99 32.53 2.22
CA GLY A 104 7.85 32.36 3.39
C GLY A 104 9.08 31.46 3.21
N LYS A 105 9.04 30.44 2.34
CA LYS A 105 9.96 29.28 2.40
C LYS A 105 10.55 28.73 1.08
N ASN A 106 10.26 29.28 -0.11
CA ASN A 106 10.86 28.84 -1.40
C ASN A 106 11.14 27.31 -1.49
N LEU A 107 10.06 26.54 -1.55
CA LEU A 107 10.09 25.08 -1.49
C LEU A 107 10.11 24.48 -2.91
N LYS A 108 10.88 23.42 -3.14
CA LYS A 108 10.76 22.56 -4.32
C LYS A 108 10.25 21.20 -3.90
N THR A 109 9.21 20.71 -4.55
CA THR A 109 8.65 19.40 -4.23
C THR A 109 8.84 18.49 -5.42
N VAL A 110 9.49 17.35 -5.21
CA VAL A 110 9.62 16.26 -6.18
C VAL A 110 8.57 15.22 -5.82
N VAL A 111 7.72 14.89 -6.79
CA VAL A 111 6.72 13.83 -6.64
C VAL A 111 7.02 12.78 -7.71
N SER A 112 7.13 11.51 -7.32
CA SER A 112 7.16 10.40 -8.27
C SER A 112 5.79 9.77 -8.35
N SER A 113 5.20 9.58 -9.55
CA SER A 113 3.81 9.12 -9.65
C SER A 113 3.84 7.60 -9.58
N PRO A 114 2.80 7.00 -9.00
CA PRO A 114 2.61 5.57 -9.11
C PRO A 114 2.71 5.07 -10.57
N SER A 115 2.14 5.80 -11.53
CA SER A 115 2.11 5.44 -12.95
C SER A 115 3.52 5.31 -13.55
N ASN A 116 4.38 6.32 -13.37
CA ASN A 116 5.74 6.28 -13.90
C ASN A 116 6.63 5.25 -13.19
N LEU A 117 6.44 5.05 -11.88
CA LEU A 117 7.14 3.98 -11.15
C LEU A 117 6.78 2.60 -11.70
N VAL A 118 5.51 2.36 -12.00
CA VAL A 118 5.03 1.10 -12.58
C VAL A 118 5.60 0.89 -14.00
N ALA A 119 5.64 1.95 -14.80
CA ALA A 119 6.11 1.88 -16.17
C ALA A 119 7.62 1.60 -16.28
N VAL A 120 8.43 2.21 -15.43
CA VAL A 120 9.90 2.08 -15.45
C VAL A 120 10.40 0.84 -14.70
N ALA A 121 9.67 0.35 -13.70
CA ALA A 121 10.15 -0.76 -12.89
C ALA A 121 10.32 -2.06 -13.68
N SER A 122 11.40 -2.80 -13.39
CA SER A 122 11.58 -4.15 -13.92
C SER A 122 10.42 -5.08 -13.52
N LEU A 123 10.12 -6.11 -14.33
CA LEU A 123 9.01 -7.02 -14.04
C LEU A 123 9.07 -7.68 -12.64
N PRO A 124 10.23 -8.13 -12.11
CA PRO A 124 10.33 -8.61 -10.74
C PRO A 124 10.00 -7.54 -9.68
N THR A 125 10.52 -6.32 -9.85
CA THR A 125 10.23 -5.19 -8.94
C THR A 125 8.75 -4.85 -9.00
N PHE A 126 8.17 -4.80 -10.20
CA PHE A 126 6.75 -4.59 -10.43
C PHE A 126 5.88 -5.58 -9.66
N ARG A 127 6.17 -6.89 -9.70
CA ARG A 127 5.43 -7.89 -8.93
C ARG A 127 5.46 -7.63 -7.41
N LEU A 128 6.61 -7.22 -6.88
CA LEU A 128 6.75 -6.87 -5.46
C LEU A 128 5.95 -5.60 -5.12
N MET A 129 6.00 -4.59 -6.00
CA MET A 129 5.23 -3.36 -5.84
C MET A 129 3.72 -3.62 -5.87
N VAL A 130 3.23 -4.40 -6.83
CA VAL A 130 1.80 -4.78 -6.92
C VAL A 130 1.35 -5.47 -5.64
N ALA A 131 2.12 -6.45 -5.15
CA ALA A 131 1.79 -7.18 -3.93
C ALA A 131 1.75 -6.30 -2.68
N SER A 132 2.60 -5.27 -2.60
CA SER A 132 2.71 -4.37 -1.43
C SER A 132 1.77 -3.15 -1.50
N LYS A 133 1.57 -2.60 -2.70
CA LYS A 133 0.97 -1.27 -2.90
C LYS A 133 -0.40 -1.30 -3.56
N ALA A 134 -0.74 -2.38 -4.28
CA ALA A 134 -2.03 -2.58 -4.91
C ALA A 134 -2.64 -3.95 -4.52
N PRO A 135 -2.85 -4.21 -3.21
CA PRO A 135 -3.42 -5.47 -2.73
C PRO A 135 -4.81 -5.78 -3.30
N THR A 136 -5.65 -4.79 -3.59
CA THR A 136 -7.05 -5.03 -3.99
C THR A 136 -7.20 -5.24 -5.51
N TRP A 137 -8.38 -5.67 -5.95
CA TRP A 137 -8.71 -5.82 -7.37
C TRP A 137 -8.91 -4.45 -8.04
N SER A 138 -9.57 -3.50 -7.35
CA SER A 138 -9.82 -2.14 -7.84
C SER A 138 -8.51 -1.38 -8.08
N GLU A 139 -7.55 -1.49 -7.15
CA GLU A 139 -6.23 -0.87 -7.29
C GLU A 139 -5.44 -1.46 -8.47
N LYS A 140 -5.54 -2.77 -8.72
CA LYS A 140 -4.91 -3.41 -9.89
C LYS A 140 -5.54 -2.94 -11.19
N LYS A 141 -6.87 -2.79 -11.23
CA LYS A 141 -7.57 -2.24 -12.40
C LYS A 141 -7.14 -0.80 -12.68
N ALA A 142 -7.04 0.03 -11.64
CA ALA A 142 -6.55 1.40 -11.77
C ALA A 142 -5.08 1.44 -12.22
N MET A 143 -4.26 0.50 -11.77
CA MET A 143 -2.88 0.35 -12.25
C MET A 143 -2.80 -0.06 -13.72
N ILE A 144 -3.72 -0.90 -14.23
CA ILE A 144 -3.82 -1.19 -15.67
C ILE A 144 -4.12 0.09 -16.45
N ALA A 145 -5.11 0.87 -16.01
CA ALA A 145 -5.46 2.13 -16.68
C ALA A 145 -4.26 3.11 -16.69
N ALA A 146 -3.49 3.17 -15.60
CA ALA A 146 -2.27 3.97 -15.53
C ALA A 146 -1.15 3.47 -16.47
N ILE A 147 -1.07 2.15 -16.72
CA ILE A 147 -0.14 1.60 -17.72
C ILE A 147 -0.60 1.99 -19.14
N GLU A 148 -1.90 1.88 -19.43
CA GLU A 148 -2.47 2.24 -20.73
C GLU A 148 -2.26 3.73 -21.06
N GLU A 149 -2.37 4.61 -20.07
CA GLU A 149 -2.04 6.03 -20.20
C GLU A 149 -0.58 6.24 -20.62
N VAL A 150 0.36 5.56 -19.94
CA VAL A 150 1.80 5.64 -20.29
C VAL A 150 2.08 5.06 -21.67
N GLU A 151 1.39 3.99 -22.09
CA GLU A 151 1.50 3.46 -23.45
C GLU A 151 1.03 4.46 -24.51
N GLU A 152 -0.04 5.20 -24.24
CA GLU A 152 -0.53 6.25 -25.14
C GLU A 152 0.51 7.37 -25.28
N GLU A 153 1.14 7.78 -24.17
CA GLU A 153 2.22 8.77 -24.18
C GLU A 153 3.43 8.28 -24.98
N VAL A 154 3.87 7.04 -24.74
CA VAL A 154 4.96 6.41 -25.48
C VAL A 154 4.62 6.34 -26.97
N GLY A 155 3.39 5.96 -27.33
CA GLY A 155 2.92 5.95 -28.72
C GLY A 155 2.92 7.33 -29.38
N LYS A 156 2.61 8.40 -28.63
CA LYS A 156 2.75 9.79 -29.12
C LYS A 156 4.21 10.14 -29.40
N VAL A 157 5.14 9.72 -28.52
CA VAL A 157 6.58 9.92 -28.73
C VAL A 157 7.06 9.16 -29.97
N GLU A 158 6.66 7.91 -30.14
CA GLU A 158 6.97 7.12 -31.35
C GLU A 158 6.45 7.80 -32.62
N ALA A 159 5.23 8.32 -32.60
CA ALA A 159 4.66 9.03 -33.73
C ALA A 159 5.46 10.30 -34.08
N LYS A 160 5.99 11.03 -33.09
CA LYS A 160 6.89 12.18 -33.31
C LYS A 160 8.22 11.74 -33.93
N VAL A 161 8.83 10.67 -33.41
CA VAL A 161 10.07 10.09 -33.95
C VAL A 161 9.88 9.71 -35.42
N LEU A 162 8.78 9.03 -35.75
CA LEU A 162 8.47 8.61 -37.12
C LEU A 162 8.25 9.79 -38.08
N LYS A 163 7.72 10.92 -37.59
CA LYS A 163 7.56 12.15 -38.38
C LYS A 163 8.86 12.95 -38.54
N GLY A 164 9.92 12.59 -37.80
CA GLY A 164 11.17 13.34 -37.76
C GLY A 164 11.07 14.65 -36.94
N GLU A 165 10.08 14.75 -36.05
CA GLU A 165 9.96 15.87 -35.12
C GLU A 165 10.99 15.74 -33.99
N THR A 166 11.42 16.88 -33.43
CA THR A 166 12.37 16.86 -32.31
C THR A 166 11.68 16.38 -31.05
N VAL A 167 12.08 15.21 -30.56
CA VAL A 167 11.64 14.66 -29.27
C VAL A 167 12.36 15.40 -28.14
N GLY A 168 11.60 15.78 -27.10
CA GLY A 168 12.20 16.41 -25.92
C GLY A 168 13.05 15.42 -25.12
N GLY A 169 14.14 15.87 -24.49
CA GLY A 169 15.00 14.97 -23.70
C GLY A 169 14.29 14.23 -22.56
N GLY A 170 13.12 14.72 -22.11
CA GLY A 170 12.24 14.01 -21.19
C GLY A 170 11.50 12.84 -21.82
N GLU A 171 10.93 13.07 -23.01
CA GLU A 171 10.21 12.07 -23.79
C GLU A 171 11.16 10.95 -24.24
N GLU A 172 12.38 11.28 -24.63
CA GLU A 172 13.41 10.29 -24.99
C GLU A 172 13.79 9.41 -23.78
N LYS A 173 13.93 10.01 -22.59
CA LYS A 173 14.17 9.26 -21.36
C LYS A 173 13.01 8.33 -21.03
N LEU A 174 11.77 8.81 -21.10
CA LEU A 174 10.58 7.98 -20.88
C LEU A 174 10.57 6.81 -21.87
N TYR A 175 10.74 7.10 -23.16
CA TYR A 175 10.78 6.10 -24.23
C TYR A 175 11.84 5.01 -23.99
N SER A 176 13.05 5.42 -23.59
CA SER A 176 14.15 4.49 -23.34
C SER A 176 14.05 3.70 -22.03
N SER A 177 13.28 4.19 -21.06
CA SER A 177 13.19 3.59 -19.72
C SER A 177 11.98 2.68 -19.54
N VAL A 178 10.97 2.84 -20.39
CA VAL A 178 9.77 2.01 -20.35
C VAL A 178 10.08 0.63 -20.93
N GLU A 179 9.82 -0.42 -20.15
CA GLU A 179 10.05 -1.81 -20.56
C GLU A 179 8.85 -2.70 -20.18
N SER A 180 8.50 -3.62 -21.09
CA SER A 180 7.55 -4.72 -20.88
C SER A 180 6.15 -4.29 -20.38
N LEU A 181 5.56 -3.21 -20.93
CA LEU A 181 4.24 -2.75 -20.49
C LEU A 181 3.12 -3.77 -20.74
N GLU A 182 3.13 -4.46 -21.88
CA GLU A 182 2.18 -5.53 -22.20
C GLU A 182 2.27 -6.69 -21.19
N GLU A 183 3.47 -7.17 -20.90
CA GLU A 183 3.69 -8.28 -19.95
C GLU A 183 3.22 -7.91 -18.53
N LYS A 184 3.42 -6.65 -18.12
CA LYS A 184 2.93 -6.12 -16.84
C LYS A 184 1.40 -6.11 -16.78
N LYS A 185 0.73 -5.69 -17.86
CA LYS A 185 -0.74 -5.74 -17.96
C LYS A 185 -1.26 -7.17 -17.88
N ASP A 186 -0.64 -8.11 -18.57
CA ASP A 186 -1.07 -9.51 -18.54
C ASP A 186 -0.90 -10.14 -17.15
N GLU A 187 0.20 -9.83 -16.45
CA GLU A 187 0.39 -10.26 -15.07
C GLU A 187 -0.68 -9.65 -14.14
N LEU A 188 -1.04 -8.37 -14.32
CA LEU A 188 -2.13 -7.75 -13.56
C LEU A 188 -3.48 -8.41 -13.86
N LYS A 189 -3.81 -8.64 -15.13
CA LYS A 189 -5.06 -9.34 -15.54
C LYS A 189 -5.15 -10.73 -14.92
N LYS A 190 -4.03 -11.46 -14.88
CA LYS A 190 -3.93 -12.77 -14.23
C LYS A 190 -4.10 -12.68 -12.70
N MET A 191 -3.49 -11.70 -12.04
CA MET A 191 -3.70 -11.48 -10.61
C MET A 191 -5.16 -11.13 -10.31
N MET A 192 -5.77 -10.26 -11.13
CA MET A 192 -7.18 -9.90 -11.03
C MET A 192 -8.10 -11.12 -11.21
N ALA A 193 -7.75 -12.04 -12.10
CA ALA A 193 -8.42 -13.32 -12.25
C ALA A 193 -8.37 -14.17 -10.97
N SER A 194 -7.18 -14.29 -10.38
CA SER A 194 -6.98 -14.98 -9.11
C SER A 194 -7.87 -14.40 -8.00
N HIS A 195 -8.01 -13.06 -7.94
CA HIS A 195 -8.87 -12.41 -6.94
C HIS A 195 -10.34 -12.81 -7.05
N VAL A 196 -10.85 -12.97 -8.28
CA VAL A 196 -12.23 -13.40 -8.50
C VAL A 196 -12.40 -14.88 -8.18
N GLU A 197 -11.45 -15.73 -8.56
CA GLU A 197 -11.49 -17.18 -8.32
C GLU A 197 -11.33 -17.54 -6.84
N GLU A 198 -10.41 -16.87 -6.13
CA GLU A 198 -10.18 -17.06 -4.70
C GLU A 198 -11.28 -16.42 -3.84
N GLY A 199 -12.09 -15.52 -4.43
CA GLY A 199 -13.14 -14.81 -3.74
C GLY A 199 -12.60 -13.78 -2.74
N THR A 200 -11.42 -13.21 -2.98
CA THR A 200 -10.77 -12.18 -2.15
C THR A 200 -11.26 -10.77 -2.45
N LEU A 201 -12.38 -10.64 -3.16
CA LEU A 201 -13.00 -9.36 -3.50
C LEU A 201 -13.55 -8.65 -2.27
N THR A 202 -13.36 -7.34 -2.23
CA THR A 202 -14.07 -6.46 -1.31
C THR A 202 -15.54 -6.34 -1.70
N ARG A 203 -16.36 -5.82 -0.78
CA ARG A 203 -17.79 -5.64 -1.02
C ARG A 203 -18.07 -4.74 -2.23
N ARG A 204 -17.36 -3.61 -2.32
CA ARG A 204 -17.54 -2.62 -3.39
C ARG A 204 -17.10 -3.19 -4.73
N GLU A 205 -15.96 -3.87 -4.77
CA GLU A 205 -15.47 -4.52 -5.98
C GLU A 205 -16.45 -5.57 -6.50
N LYS A 206 -17.07 -6.34 -5.60
CA LYS A 206 -18.13 -7.28 -5.98
C LYS A 206 -19.32 -6.57 -6.60
N GLU A 207 -19.80 -5.49 -5.99
CA GLU A 207 -20.92 -4.70 -6.52
C GLU A 207 -20.60 -4.12 -7.91
N VAL A 208 -19.39 -3.58 -8.09
CA VAL A 208 -18.91 -3.07 -9.40
C VAL A 208 -18.83 -4.19 -10.43
N LEU A 209 -18.22 -5.33 -10.08
CA LEU A 209 -18.08 -6.48 -10.99
C LEU A 209 -19.43 -7.08 -11.38
N LEU A 210 -20.38 -7.18 -10.44
CA LEU A 210 -21.74 -7.62 -10.74
C LEU A 210 -22.44 -6.64 -11.69
N GLY A 211 -22.34 -5.33 -11.43
CA GLY A 211 -22.91 -4.31 -12.32
C GLY A 211 -22.34 -4.39 -13.74
N GLN A 212 -21.03 -4.60 -13.89
CA GLN A 212 -20.39 -4.80 -15.19
C GLN A 212 -20.89 -6.06 -15.90
N VAL A 213 -21.02 -7.18 -15.18
CA VAL A 213 -21.52 -8.44 -15.76
C VAL A 213 -23.00 -8.33 -16.13
N GLU A 214 -23.82 -7.68 -15.31
CA GLU A 214 -25.24 -7.44 -15.59
C GLU A 214 -25.46 -6.52 -16.79
N SER A 215 -24.66 -5.46 -16.91
CA SER A 215 -24.68 -4.59 -18.10
C SER A 215 -24.31 -5.35 -19.38
N LYS A 216 -23.30 -6.23 -19.32
CA LYS A 216 -22.91 -7.11 -20.44
C LYS A 216 -23.96 -8.17 -20.77
N ILE A 217 -24.66 -8.69 -19.77
CA ILE A 217 -25.80 -9.58 -19.97
C ILE A 217 -26.94 -8.82 -20.68
N GLY A 218 -27.24 -7.59 -20.24
CA GLY A 218 -28.28 -6.76 -20.86
C GLY A 218 -28.00 -6.46 -22.34
N THR A 219 -26.77 -6.06 -22.68
CA THR A 219 -26.37 -5.81 -24.07
C THR A 219 -26.37 -7.08 -24.92
N ALA A 220 -25.91 -8.20 -24.38
CA ALA A 220 -25.97 -9.49 -25.07
C ALA A 220 -27.43 -9.95 -25.29
N GLU A 221 -28.34 -9.72 -24.34
CA GLU A 221 -29.78 -10.01 -24.49
C GLU A 221 -30.47 -9.12 -25.53
N GLU A 222 -30.08 -7.85 -25.62
CA GLU A 222 -30.56 -6.94 -26.67
C GLU A 222 -30.08 -7.38 -28.04
N ASN A 223 -28.78 -7.68 -28.18
CA ASN A 223 -28.20 -8.18 -29.41
C ASN A 223 -28.81 -9.53 -29.84
N LEU A 224 -29.22 -10.37 -28.89
CA LEU A 224 -29.90 -11.64 -29.17
C LEU A 224 -31.27 -11.44 -29.85
N LYS A 225 -32.00 -10.37 -29.53
CA LYS A 225 -33.34 -10.11 -30.10
C LYS A 225 -33.31 -9.79 -31.60
N GLY A 226 -32.17 -9.32 -32.11
CA GLY A 226 -31.98 -8.96 -33.52
C GLY A 226 -31.04 -9.91 -34.30
N ALA A 227 -30.55 -10.98 -33.68
CA ALA A 227 -29.55 -11.86 -34.27
C ALA A 227 -30.15 -13.18 -34.78
N ASP A 228 -29.86 -13.51 -36.04
CA ASP A 228 -30.21 -14.78 -36.68
C ASP A 228 -28.97 -15.63 -37.03
N GLY A 229 -29.17 -16.96 -37.08
CA GLY A 229 -28.16 -17.93 -37.49
C GLY A 229 -26.93 -17.97 -36.57
N LYS A 230 -25.73 -18.08 -37.15
CA LYS A 230 -24.46 -18.26 -36.41
C LYS A 230 -24.13 -17.15 -35.42
N LYS A 231 -24.68 -15.95 -35.58
CA LYS A 231 -24.49 -14.83 -34.63
C LYS A 231 -25.23 -15.10 -33.32
N LYS A 232 -26.41 -15.70 -33.40
CA LYS A 232 -27.21 -16.08 -32.23
C LYS A 232 -26.49 -17.10 -31.37
N ASP A 233 -25.92 -18.15 -31.97
CA ASP A 233 -25.19 -19.20 -31.25
C ASP A 233 -24.00 -18.64 -30.46
N LYS A 234 -23.26 -17.68 -31.06
CA LYS A 234 -22.14 -17.00 -30.39
C LYS A 234 -22.62 -16.17 -29.20
N ILE A 235 -23.70 -15.41 -29.36
CA ILE A 235 -24.26 -14.58 -28.28
C ILE A 235 -24.78 -15.45 -27.14
N GLU A 236 -25.41 -16.60 -27.44
CA GLU A 236 -25.84 -17.57 -26.43
C GLU A 236 -24.66 -18.17 -25.65
N GLU A 237 -23.54 -18.45 -26.32
CA GLU A 237 -22.32 -18.92 -25.66
C GLU A 237 -21.74 -17.83 -24.72
N VAL A 238 -21.64 -16.59 -25.19
CA VAL A 238 -21.20 -15.44 -24.38
C VAL A 238 -22.12 -15.26 -23.18
N MET A 239 -23.44 -15.33 -23.38
CA MET A 239 -24.43 -15.26 -22.31
C MET A 239 -24.26 -16.35 -21.25
N LYS A 240 -23.97 -17.59 -21.68
CA LYS A 240 -23.69 -18.69 -20.75
C LYS A 240 -22.41 -18.43 -19.94
N LYS A 241 -21.36 -17.90 -20.59
CA LYS A 241 -20.10 -17.51 -19.92
C LYS A 241 -20.35 -16.39 -18.89
N LEU A 242 -21.10 -15.35 -19.25
CA LEU A 242 -21.42 -14.23 -18.37
C LEU A 242 -22.29 -14.64 -17.17
N LYS A 243 -23.29 -15.51 -17.39
CA LYS A 243 -24.12 -16.06 -16.30
C LYS A 243 -23.31 -16.91 -15.33
N ALA A 244 -22.41 -17.77 -15.84
CA ALA A 244 -21.49 -18.53 -14.99
C ALA A 244 -20.57 -17.61 -14.17
N ARG A 245 -20.08 -16.51 -14.77
CA ARG A 245 -19.29 -15.50 -14.07
C ARG A 245 -20.09 -14.79 -12.98
N LYS A 246 -21.36 -14.45 -13.24
CA LYS A 246 -22.26 -13.84 -12.26
C LYS A 246 -22.42 -14.76 -11.03
N GLU A 247 -22.71 -16.05 -11.25
CA GLU A 247 -22.84 -17.03 -10.17
C GLU A 247 -21.56 -17.17 -9.32
N LEU A 248 -20.39 -17.16 -9.98
CA LEU A 248 -19.10 -17.25 -9.30
C LEU A 248 -18.86 -16.03 -8.41
N ILE A 249 -19.14 -14.82 -8.91
CA ILE A 249 -19.01 -13.57 -8.15
C ILE A 249 -20.02 -13.52 -7.00
N GLU A 250 -21.27 -13.94 -7.22
CA GLU A 250 -22.31 -14.01 -6.18
C GLU A 250 -21.94 -14.98 -5.06
N GLY A 251 -21.37 -16.14 -5.41
CA GLY A 251 -20.91 -17.15 -4.45
C GLY A 251 -19.65 -16.78 -3.67
N ALA A 252 -18.87 -15.80 -4.14
CA ALA A 252 -17.64 -15.37 -3.47
C ALA A 252 -17.92 -14.77 -2.08
N LYS A 253 -17.15 -15.24 -1.08
CA LYS A 253 -17.27 -14.80 0.32
C LYS A 253 -16.62 -13.42 0.52
N ILE A 254 -17.47 -12.42 0.69
CA ILE A 254 -17.06 -11.03 0.95
C ILE A 254 -16.57 -10.92 2.40
N ASN A 255 -15.28 -11.07 2.64
CA ASN A 255 -14.74 -10.70 3.96
C ASN A 255 -13.28 -10.23 3.94
N TRP A 256 -12.69 -10.08 2.75
CA TRP A 256 -11.31 -9.65 2.68
C TRP A 256 -11.23 -8.12 2.60
N SER A 257 -10.57 -7.53 3.59
CA SER A 257 -10.12 -6.14 3.56
C SER A 257 -8.66 -6.18 4.03
N PRO A 258 -7.70 -5.78 3.20
CA PRO A 258 -6.30 -5.83 3.59
C PRO A 258 -6.09 -4.97 4.84
N PRO A 259 -5.21 -5.36 5.78
CA PRO A 259 -4.90 -4.52 6.93
C PRO A 259 -4.20 -3.22 6.50
N LEU A 260 -4.19 -2.22 7.38
CA LEU A 260 -3.36 -1.02 7.18
C LEU A 260 -1.88 -1.42 7.20
N LYS A 261 -1.05 -0.77 6.37
CA LYS A 261 0.40 -1.04 6.30
C LYS A 261 1.06 -0.90 7.68
N ALA A 262 0.68 0.15 8.41
CA ALA A 262 1.16 0.42 9.76
C ALA A 262 0.29 -0.19 10.88
N GLN A 263 -0.59 -1.17 10.58
CA GLN A 263 -1.49 -1.77 11.58
C GLN A 263 -0.77 -2.23 12.86
N PRO A 264 0.40 -2.90 12.80
CA PRO A 264 1.09 -3.34 14.02
C PRO A 264 1.59 -2.19 14.90
N GLN A 265 1.95 -1.05 14.30
CA GLN A 265 2.38 0.16 15.02
C GLN A 265 1.17 0.89 15.61
N ILE A 266 0.10 1.03 14.83
CA ILE A 266 -1.18 1.58 15.28
C ILE A 266 -1.70 0.77 16.48
N ASP A 267 -1.63 -0.56 16.43
CA ASP A 267 -2.08 -1.42 17.53
C ASP A 267 -1.24 -1.25 18.81
N LYS A 268 0.05 -0.93 18.69
CA LYS A 268 0.92 -0.63 19.85
C LYS A 268 0.51 0.69 20.49
N LEU A 269 0.40 1.75 19.69
CA LEU A 269 -0.01 3.09 20.13
C LEU A 269 -1.42 3.07 20.75
N ARG A 270 -2.34 2.32 20.14
CA ARG A 270 -3.68 2.12 20.69
C ARG A 270 -3.65 1.42 22.05
N LYS A 271 -2.76 0.46 22.28
CA LYS A 271 -2.58 -0.17 23.61
C LYS A 271 -2.03 0.83 24.64
N GLU A 272 -1.14 1.74 24.25
CA GLU A 272 -0.62 2.82 25.10
C GLU A 272 -1.69 3.86 25.42
N LEU A 273 -2.67 4.05 24.53
CA LEU A 273 -3.82 4.93 24.77
C LEU A 273 -4.75 4.41 25.90
N ILE A 274 -4.85 3.09 26.09
CA ILE A 274 -5.76 2.47 27.08
C ILE A 274 -5.60 3.04 28.50
N PRO A 275 -4.39 3.06 29.11
CA PRO A 275 -4.22 3.64 30.45
C PRO A 275 -4.55 5.14 30.49
N LEU A 276 -4.23 5.90 29.43
CA LEU A 276 -4.48 7.34 29.35
C LEU A 276 -5.99 7.63 29.31
N MET A 277 -6.76 6.88 28.52
CA MET A 277 -8.23 7.00 28.50
C MET A 277 -8.87 6.71 29.87
N LYS A 278 -8.28 5.82 30.68
CA LYS A 278 -8.78 5.57 32.05
C LYS A 278 -8.51 6.72 33.00
N ILE A 279 -7.46 7.51 32.76
CA ILE A 279 -7.18 8.74 33.51
C ILE A 279 -8.20 9.80 33.11
N GLU A 280 -8.45 9.98 31.81
CA GLU A 280 -9.47 10.89 31.28
C GLU A 280 -10.87 10.59 31.87
N GLU A 281 -11.31 9.33 31.85
CA GLU A 281 -12.62 8.93 32.40
C GLU A 281 -12.74 9.21 33.91
N LYS A 282 -11.66 9.04 34.68
CA LYS A 282 -11.64 9.31 36.13
C LYS A 282 -11.52 10.80 36.45
N ALA A 283 -10.85 11.56 35.59
CA ALA A 283 -10.67 12.99 35.73
C ALA A 283 -11.88 13.78 35.26
N LYS A 284 -12.78 13.18 34.46
CA LYS A 284 -14.00 13.82 33.97
C LYS A 284 -14.88 14.28 35.14
N GLY A 285 -14.81 15.58 35.47
CA GLY A 285 -15.54 16.22 36.57
C GLY A 285 -14.69 16.57 37.80
N ARG A 286 -13.39 16.26 37.83
CA ARG A 286 -12.44 16.70 38.87
C ARG A 286 -11.40 17.66 38.27
N LEU A 287 -10.84 18.56 39.09
CA LEU A 287 -9.61 19.24 38.73
C LEU A 287 -8.49 18.21 38.49
N MET A 288 -7.83 18.32 37.35
CA MET A 288 -6.69 17.50 36.98
C MET A 288 -5.43 17.93 37.75
N ASN A 289 -4.63 16.96 38.18
CA ASN A 289 -3.28 17.21 38.69
C ASN A 289 -2.30 17.44 37.53
N LEU A 290 -1.14 18.07 37.77
CA LEU A 290 -0.13 18.34 36.73
C LEU A 290 0.25 17.09 35.93
N LYS A 291 0.40 15.94 36.60
CA LYS A 291 0.67 14.64 35.93
C LYS A 291 -0.48 14.15 35.05
N GLU A 292 -1.72 14.46 35.43
CA GLU A 292 -2.90 14.11 34.63
C GLU A 292 -2.98 15.02 33.39
N THR A 293 -2.60 16.29 33.51
CA THR A 293 -2.48 17.21 32.37
C THR A 293 -1.37 16.81 31.39
N GLU A 294 -0.19 16.41 31.89
CA GLU A 294 0.89 15.88 31.04
C GLU A 294 0.45 14.61 30.30
N ALA A 295 -0.26 13.70 30.98
CA ALA A 295 -0.80 12.49 30.39
C ALA A 295 -1.83 12.78 29.28
N MET A 296 -2.61 13.84 29.41
CA MET A 296 -3.54 14.28 28.35
C MET A 296 -2.79 14.82 27.13
N GLY A 297 -1.71 15.57 27.33
CA GLY A 297 -0.83 16.00 26.23
C GLY A 297 -0.24 14.82 25.47
N GLN A 298 0.28 13.81 26.18
CA GLN A 298 0.78 12.57 25.56
C GLN A 298 -0.32 11.82 24.79
N MET A 299 -1.56 11.84 25.29
CA MET A 299 -2.69 11.20 24.61
C MET A 299 -2.98 11.87 23.27
N GLU A 300 -2.95 13.20 23.19
CA GLU A 300 -3.15 13.95 21.95
C GLU A 300 -2.02 13.68 20.94
N GLU A 301 -0.77 13.62 21.39
CA GLU A 301 0.37 13.26 20.55
C GLU A 301 0.24 11.85 19.96
N ILE A 302 -0.16 10.87 20.78
CA ILE A 302 -0.39 9.49 20.33
C ILE A 302 -1.52 9.43 19.30
N ARG A 303 -2.63 10.16 19.52
CA ARG A 303 -3.75 10.21 18.56
C ARG A 303 -3.30 10.80 17.23
N LYS A 304 -2.59 11.93 17.25
CA LYS A 304 -2.03 12.55 16.05
C LYS A 304 -1.06 11.61 15.32
N HIS A 305 -0.27 10.83 16.05
CA HIS A 305 0.63 9.84 15.45
C HIS A 305 -0.16 8.69 14.80
N ILE A 306 -1.24 8.22 15.43
CA ILE A 306 -2.13 7.22 14.83
C ILE A 306 -2.74 7.77 13.53
N ASP A 307 -3.28 8.99 13.54
CA ASP A 307 -3.89 9.59 12.34
C ASP A 307 -2.85 9.72 11.20
N ALA A 308 -1.63 10.17 11.51
CA ALA A 308 -0.55 10.23 10.52
C ALA A 308 -0.17 8.84 9.94
N LEU A 309 -0.17 7.78 10.77
CA LEU A 309 0.08 6.42 10.31
C LEU A 309 -1.09 5.85 9.48
N GLU A 310 -2.33 6.24 9.80
CA GLU A 310 -3.53 5.86 9.04
C GLU A 310 -3.54 6.52 7.66
N GLU A 311 -3.21 7.81 7.57
CA GLU A 311 -3.03 8.55 6.31
C GLU A 311 -1.89 7.97 5.47
N GLY A 312 -0.73 7.69 6.08
CA GLY A 312 0.41 7.06 5.40
C GLY A 312 0.19 5.61 4.97
N SER A 313 -0.90 4.98 5.40
CA SER A 313 -1.25 3.60 5.05
C SER A 313 -2.13 3.48 3.79
N SER A 314 -2.43 4.58 3.11
CA SER A 314 -3.17 4.60 1.85
C SER A 314 -2.49 3.76 0.75
N GLY A 315 -3.31 3.11 -0.08
CA GLY A 315 -2.86 2.48 -1.32
C GLY A 315 -2.47 3.51 -2.38
N TRP A 316 -1.77 3.07 -3.45
CA TRP A 316 -1.40 3.98 -4.54
C TRP A 316 -2.61 4.42 -5.38
N PHE A 317 -3.55 3.51 -5.57
CA PHE A 317 -4.74 3.72 -6.38
C PHE A 317 -6.03 3.44 -5.59
N GLU A 318 -5.93 3.55 -4.25
CA GLU A 318 -7.07 3.35 -3.37
C GLU A 318 -7.95 4.60 -3.40
N SER A 319 -9.26 4.42 -3.56
CA SER A 319 -10.18 5.54 -3.43
C SER A 319 -10.24 6.02 -1.98
N VAL A 320 -10.46 7.33 -1.79
CA VAL A 320 -10.59 7.93 -0.44
C VAL A 320 -11.69 7.23 0.37
N GLU A 321 -12.75 6.80 -0.28
CA GLU A 321 -13.86 6.11 0.35
C GLU A 321 -13.50 4.69 0.80
N GLU A 322 -12.79 3.91 -0.04
CA GLU A 322 -12.29 2.57 0.33
C GLU A 322 -11.30 2.65 1.50
N TRP A 323 -10.39 3.63 1.46
CA TRP A 323 -9.46 3.91 2.55
C TRP A 323 -10.21 4.25 3.85
N THR A 324 -11.20 5.15 3.77
CA THR A 324 -12.01 5.54 4.93
C THR A 324 -12.75 4.34 5.53
N ASP A 325 -13.36 3.50 4.69
CA ASP A 325 -14.03 2.27 5.14
C ASP A 325 -13.06 1.31 5.85
N ARG A 326 -11.84 1.17 5.32
CA ARG A 326 -10.79 0.32 5.89
C ARG A 326 -10.33 0.85 7.24
N VAL A 327 -10.05 2.14 7.36
CA VAL A 327 -9.70 2.81 8.62
C VAL A 327 -10.84 2.66 9.65
N MET A 328 -12.07 2.90 9.24
CA MET A 328 -13.24 2.80 10.12
C MET A 328 -13.48 1.37 10.62
N LYS A 329 -13.29 0.34 9.78
CA LYS A 329 -13.31 -1.06 10.22
C LYS A 329 -12.23 -1.32 11.27
N GLY A 330 -11.01 -0.83 11.02
CA GLY A 330 -9.91 -0.93 11.97
C GLY A 330 -10.20 -0.25 13.30
N ARG A 331 -10.86 0.92 13.29
CA ARG A 331 -11.32 1.64 14.50
C ARG A 331 -12.41 0.87 15.24
N LYS A 332 -13.43 0.35 14.54
CA LYS A 332 -14.52 -0.45 15.14
C LYS A 332 -14.03 -1.73 15.81
N VAL A 333 -13.15 -2.49 15.16
CA VAL A 333 -12.56 -3.70 15.75
C VAL A 333 -11.83 -3.36 17.06
N TRP A 334 -11.17 -2.22 17.11
CA TRP A 334 -10.50 -1.75 18.31
C TRP A 334 -11.47 -1.32 19.41
N GLU A 335 -12.53 -0.60 19.08
CA GLU A 335 -13.60 -0.24 20.01
C GLU A 335 -14.26 -1.49 20.62
N ASP A 336 -14.51 -2.53 19.83
CA ASP A 336 -15.03 -3.81 20.30
C ASP A 336 -14.08 -4.53 21.27
N ILE A 337 -12.77 -4.43 21.04
CA ILE A 337 -11.77 -4.97 21.96
C ILE A 337 -11.80 -4.21 23.29
N ILE A 338 -11.94 -2.88 23.25
CA ILE A 338 -12.06 -2.06 24.46
C ILE A 338 -13.35 -2.38 25.22
N SER A 339 -14.49 -2.44 24.54
CA SER A 339 -15.80 -2.68 25.16
C SER A 339 -15.85 -4.05 25.86
N LYS A 340 -15.33 -5.10 25.20
CA LYS A 340 -15.21 -6.45 25.80
C LYS A 340 -14.30 -6.47 27.03
N ARG A 341 -13.23 -5.67 27.04
CA ARG A 341 -12.33 -5.55 28.20
C ARG A 341 -12.99 -4.82 29.38
N LYS A 342 -13.85 -3.83 29.12
CA LYS A 342 -14.63 -3.14 30.16
C LYS A 342 -15.65 -4.09 30.79
N ALA A 343 -16.44 -4.80 29.97
CA ALA A 343 -17.47 -5.73 30.43
C ALA A 343 -16.92 -6.85 31.34
N LYS A 344 -15.73 -7.40 31.02
CA LYS A 344 -15.09 -8.45 31.84
C LYS A 344 -14.67 -7.99 33.24
N LYS A 345 -14.50 -6.67 33.44
CA LYS A 345 -14.09 -6.12 34.75
C LYS A 345 -15.29 -5.93 35.69
N GLU A 346 -16.49 -5.70 35.16
CA GLU A 346 -17.70 -5.49 35.96
C GLU A 346 -18.37 -6.81 36.38
N SER A 347 -18.22 -7.89 35.62
CA SER A 347 -18.80 -9.20 35.96
C SER A 347 -17.98 -10.02 36.98
N GLY A 348 -16.87 -9.48 37.51
CA GLY A 348 -15.98 -10.17 38.45
C GLY A 348 -16.17 -9.79 39.93
N GLY A 349 -17.09 -8.88 40.24
CA GLY A 349 -17.36 -8.41 41.60
C GLY A 349 -18.71 -8.88 42.12
N GLY A 350 -18.83 -10.14 42.55
CA GLY A 350 -20.09 -10.64 43.12
C GLY A 350 -20.07 -12.13 43.46
N GLY A 351 -19.42 -12.48 44.56
CA GLY A 351 -19.37 -13.86 45.06
C GLY A 351 -18.92 -13.95 46.51
N GLY A 352 -19.48 -13.10 47.38
CA GLY A 352 -19.39 -13.27 48.83
C GLY A 352 -20.23 -14.47 49.26
N GLY A 353 -19.57 -15.62 49.42
CA GLY A 353 -20.14 -16.82 50.05
C GLY A 353 -19.29 -17.21 51.24
N GLY A 354 -19.78 -16.92 52.45
CA GLY A 354 -19.11 -17.25 53.71
C GLY A 354 -18.86 -18.75 53.84
N GLY A 355 -17.59 -19.14 53.86
CA GLY A 355 -17.12 -20.50 54.14
C GLY A 355 -16.18 -20.48 55.34
N LYS A 356 -16.61 -21.13 56.41
CA LYS A 356 -16.00 -21.19 57.75
C LYS A 356 -14.49 -21.43 57.76
N TYR A 357 -13.83 -20.71 58.67
CA TYR A 357 -12.52 -21.00 59.23
C TYR A 357 -12.36 -22.48 59.60
N VAL A 358 -11.37 -23.16 59.02
CA VAL A 358 -10.69 -24.28 59.67
C VAL A 358 -9.20 -24.00 59.55
N ALA A 359 -8.63 -23.56 60.67
CA ALA A 359 -7.21 -23.44 60.86
C ALA A 359 -6.54 -24.81 60.73
N LYS A 360 -5.43 -24.91 60.01
CA LYS A 360 -4.45 -25.96 60.25
C LYS A 360 -3.05 -25.36 60.29
N GLN A 361 -2.45 -25.53 61.46
CA GLN A 361 -1.16 -25.07 61.89
C GLN A 361 -0.02 -25.45 60.94
N THR A 362 0.88 -24.48 60.84
CA THR A 362 2.30 -24.60 60.53
C THR A 362 3.00 -25.66 61.40
N THR A 363 3.77 -26.55 60.77
CA THR A 363 5.06 -27.06 61.27
C THR A 363 5.85 -27.61 60.09
N GLY A 364 7.17 -27.37 60.05
CA GLY A 364 8.09 -28.17 59.23
C GLY A 364 8.97 -27.40 58.25
N THR A 365 9.96 -26.68 58.77
CA THR A 365 11.27 -26.45 58.14
C THR A 365 11.86 -27.76 57.61
N SER A 366 12.26 -27.80 56.34
CA SER A 366 13.30 -28.73 55.87
C SER A 366 14.01 -28.18 54.63
N TRP A 367 15.29 -27.87 54.80
CA TRP A 367 16.28 -27.68 53.75
C TRP A 367 16.67 -29.05 53.18
N VAL A 368 16.67 -29.23 51.86
CA VAL A 368 17.40 -30.34 51.21
C VAL A 368 18.08 -29.86 49.93
N THR A 369 19.40 -30.03 49.91
CA THR A 369 20.37 -29.84 48.82
C THR A 369 20.25 -30.89 47.69
N PRO A 370 20.86 -30.65 46.50
CA PRO A 370 20.58 -31.43 45.29
C PRO A 370 21.31 -32.78 45.28
N GLY A 371 20.54 -33.87 45.21
CA GLY A 371 21.02 -35.25 45.12
C GLY A 371 20.84 -35.83 43.72
N ARG A 372 21.97 -36.27 43.17
CA ARG A 372 22.22 -36.93 41.88
C ARG A 372 21.80 -38.42 41.93
N GLY A 373 21.32 -38.95 40.79
CA GLY A 373 21.05 -40.37 40.55
C GLY A 373 19.59 -40.74 40.80
N GLY A 374 18.87 -41.51 39.98
CA GLY A 374 19.18 -42.39 38.87
C GLY A 374 17.99 -43.35 38.72
N GLY A 375 17.68 -43.83 37.51
CA GLY A 375 16.69 -44.88 37.25
C GLY A 375 15.30 -44.35 36.86
N ALA A 376 14.96 -44.24 35.58
CA ALA A 376 14.56 -45.31 34.65
C ALA A 376 13.13 -45.85 34.87
N LYS A 377 12.22 -45.49 33.94
CA LYS A 377 11.30 -46.33 33.15
C LYS A 377 9.98 -45.59 32.87
N GLY A 378 9.58 -45.50 31.59
CA GLY A 378 8.27 -44.94 31.24
C GLY A 378 8.10 -44.54 29.77
N ARG A 379 8.28 -45.50 28.87
CA ARG A 379 8.15 -45.41 27.41
C ARG A 379 6.70 -45.13 26.97
N LYS A 380 6.47 -44.16 26.08
CA LYS A 380 5.52 -44.31 24.96
C LYS A 380 5.90 -43.37 23.81
N VAL A 381 6.57 -43.95 22.82
CA VAL A 381 6.85 -43.38 21.51
C VAL A 381 5.67 -43.75 20.60
N VAL A 382 5.05 -42.76 19.97
CA VAL A 382 4.16 -42.97 18.83
C VAL A 382 4.96 -42.59 17.59
N GLY A 383 5.38 -43.62 16.85
CA GLY A 383 5.91 -43.50 15.51
C GLY A 383 4.79 -43.47 14.47
N GLY A 384 5.07 -42.82 13.35
CA GLY A 384 4.21 -42.78 12.18
C GLY A 384 4.98 -42.26 10.97
N VAL A 385 6.01 -43.00 10.56
CA VAL A 385 6.70 -42.84 9.27
C VAL A 385 5.88 -43.56 8.21
N ARG A 386 5.61 -42.90 7.10
CA ARG A 386 5.32 -43.56 5.83
C ARG A 386 6.01 -42.81 4.71
N GLY A 387 7.06 -43.44 4.18
CA GLY A 387 7.74 -43.03 2.95
C GLY A 387 7.24 -43.81 1.73
N GLY A 388 7.59 -43.26 0.57
CA GLY A 388 7.35 -43.78 -0.78
C GLY A 388 7.00 -42.59 -1.68
N GLY A 389 7.66 -42.28 -2.80
CA GLY A 389 8.61 -43.01 -3.62
C GLY A 389 8.33 -42.63 -5.07
N ALA A 390 9.27 -41.92 -5.69
CA ALA A 390 9.62 -41.82 -7.12
C ALA A 390 8.59 -41.57 -8.25
N ALA A 391 9.11 -40.79 -9.22
CA ALA A 391 8.90 -40.85 -10.68
C ALA A 391 7.73 -40.04 -11.32
N GLY A 392 8.14 -38.98 -12.03
CA GLY A 392 7.90 -38.85 -13.47
C GLY A 392 6.54 -38.37 -13.97
N GLY A 393 6.54 -37.31 -14.78
CA GLY A 393 5.56 -37.13 -15.85
C GLY A 393 4.86 -35.79 -15.90
N GLY A 394 5.10 -35.07 -17.00
CA GLY A 394 4.09 -34.20 -17.60
C GLY A 394 4.12 -32.73 -17.18
N ALA A 395 4.88 -31.93 -17.92
CA ALA A 395 4.55 -30.53 -18.11
C ALA A 395 3.20 -30.43 -18.84
N ALA A 396 2.11 -30.48 -18.08
CA ALA A 396 0.81 -30.08 -18.57
C ALA A 396 0.84 -28.56 -18.73
N LYS A 397 0.77 -28.07 -19.97
CA LYS A 397 0.37 -26.69 -20.26
C LYS A 397 -0.93 -26.44 -19.47
N LYS A 398 -0.85 -25.64 -18.40
CA LYS A 398 -2.04 -25.08 -17.77
C LYS A 398 -2.75 -24.31 -18.87
N LYS A 399 -3.83 -24.86 -19.41
CA LYS A 399 -4.83 -24.07 -20.12
C LYS A 399 -5.19 -22.93 -19.16
N GLY A 400 -5.14 -21.69 -19.64
CA GLY A 400 -5.53 -20.52 -18.85
C GLY A 400 -6.83 -20.79 -18.12
N SER A 401 -6.98 -20.28 -16.90
CA SER A 401 -8.21 -20.52 -16.15
C SER A 401 -9.39 -20.01 -16.97
N LEU A 402 -10.56 -20.63 -16.82
CA LEU A 402 -11.77 -20.23 -17.53
C LEU A 402 -12.04 -18.72 -17.40
N PHE A 403 -11.65 -18.13 -16.26
CA PHE A 403 -11.75 -16.69 -16.04
C PHE A 403 -10.77 -15.89 -16.91
N GLN A 404 -9.51 -16.31 -17.02
CA GLN A 404 -8.53 -15.64 -17.88
C GLN A 404 -9.01 -15.62 -19.34
N GLN A 405 -9.54 -16.75 -19.81
CA GLN A 405 -10.10 -16.87 -21.16
C GLN A 405 -11.31 -15.94 -21.38
N MET A 406 -12.09 -15.66 -20.33
CA MET A 406 -13.22 -14.70 -20.38
C MET A 406 -12.79 -13.24 -20.25
N MET A 407 -11.60 -12.94 -19.71
CA MET A 407 -11.06 -11.58 -19.66
C MET A 407 -10.44 -11.19 -21.01
N GLU A 408 -9.73 -12.12 -21.65
CA GLU A 408 -9.09 -11.92 -22.96
C GLU A 408 -10.14 -11.71 -24.07
N ASP A 409 -11.23 -12.48 -24.07
CA ASP A 409 -12.34 -12.33 -25.04
C ASP A 409 -13.13 -11.00 -24.89
N SER A 410 -12.88 -10.20 -23.84
CA SER A 410 -13.68 -9.02 -23.52
C SER A 410 -12.96 -7.68 -23.74
N SER A 411 -11.68 -7.68 -24.10
CA SER A 411 -10.92 -6.44 -24.33
C SER A 411 -10.95 -5.96 -25.78
N ASP A 412 -11.48 -6.76 -26.72
CA ASP A 412 -11.46 -6.44 -28.16
C ASP A 412 -12.76 -5.80 -28.71
N GLU A 413 -13.79 -5.53 -27.89
CA GLU A 413 -15.09 -5.03 -28.38
C GLU A 413 -15.50 -3.61 -27.91
N ASP A 414 -14.67 -2.89 -27.14
CA ASP A 414 -14.98 -1.52 -26.68
C ASP A 414 -14.23 -0.42 -27.48
N SER A 415 -13.72 -0.73 -28.69
CA SER A 415 -13.08 0.24 -29.61
C SER A 415 -13.89 0.38 -30.90
N ASP A 416 -15.03 1.08 -30.84
CA ASP A 416 -15.69 1.71 -32.00
C ASP A 416 -16.26 3.08 -31.60
#